data_AF-A0A961JC25-F1
#
_entry.id   AF-A0A961JC25-F1
#
_cell.length_a   1.000
_cell.length_b   1.000
_cell.length_c   1.000
_cell.angle_alpha   90.00
_cell.angle_beta   90.00
_cell.angle_gamma   90.00
#
_symmetry.space_group_name_H-M   'P 1'
#
loop_
_entity.id
_entity.type
_entity.pdbx_description
1 polymer ?
#
loop_
_entity_poly.entity_id
_entity_poly.type
_entity_poly.pdbx_seq_one_letter_code
_entity_poly.pdbx_strand_id
1 'polypeptide(L)'
;MTKGREMWDYLKLVLLGAAAVLMLYLASQSRDLAYTVAALIGLLSAVVAFVYSLRSMGGHPAPKTGYLDGPVRIGVILTAFWGVVGFLVGTWIAFLLAFPNLNFEWAQGFLNFGRLRPLHTSAVI
;
A
#
# COMPACT_ATOMS: atom_id res chain seq x y z
N MET A 1 -26.83 16.08 -14.11
CA MET A 1 -25.74 15.26 -14.67
C MET A 1 -25.26 14.22 -13.64
N THR A 2 -26.12 13.33 -13.14
CA THR A 2 -25.83 12.46 -11.97
C THR A 2 -25.89 10.95 -12.24
N LYS A 3 -26.70 10.49 -13.19
CA LYS A 3 -26.94 9.05 -13.46
C LYS A 3 -25.69 8.25 -13.87
N GLY A 4 -24.77 8.87 -14.61
CA GLY A 4 -23.53 8.21 -15.04
C GLY A 4 -22.54 7.95 -13.89
N ARG A 5 -22.43 8.89 -12.94
CA ARG A 5 -21.53 8.77 -11.78
C ARG A 5 -21.96 7.64 -10.85
N GLU A 6 -23.27 7.50 -10.63
CA GLU A 6 -23.81 6.45 -9.77
C GLU A 6 -23.60 5.06 -10.34
N MET A 7 -23.82 4.85 -11.64
CA MET A 7 -23.58 3.55 -12.28
C MET A 7 -22.11 3.12 -12.20
N TRP A 8 -21.17 4.06 -12.30
CA TRP A 8 -19.75 3.79 -12.12
C TRP A 8 -19.39 3.38 -10.68
N ASP A 9 -20.05 3.98 -9.68
CA ASP A 9 -19.78 3.63 -8.27
C ASP A 9 -20.31 2.23 -7.93
N TYR A 10 -21.48 1.84 -8.46
CA TYR A 10 -21.97 0.47 -8.34
C TYR A 10 -21.04 -0.53 -9.06
N LEU A 11 -20.57 -0.21 -10.27
CA LEU A 11 -19.66 -1.07 -11.00
C LEU A 11 -18.35 -1.31 -10.22
N LYS A 12 -17.76 -0.25 -9.65
CA LYS A 12 -16.55 -0.37 -8.81
C LYS A 12 -16.78 -1.28 -7.62
N LEU A 13 -17.93 -1.17 -6.95
CA LEU A 13 -18.25 -2.01 -5.79
C LEU A 13 -18.37 -3.48 -6.17
N VAL A 14 -19.06 -3.79 -7.28
CA VAL A 14 -19.16 -5.16 -7.77
C VAL A 14 -17.78 -5.71 -8.11
N LEU A 15 -16.93 -4.93 -8.79
CA LEU A 15 -15.57 -5.34 -9.15
C LEU A 15 -14.67 -5.53 -7.93
N LEU A 16 -14.70 -4.61 -6.97
CA LEU A 16 -13.90 -4.70 -5.74
C LEU A 16 -14.36 -5.86 -4.85
N GLY A 17 -15.67 -6.10 -4.77
CA GLY A 17 -16.23 -7.25 -4.07
C GLY A 17 -15.82 -8.57 -4.71
N ALA A 18 -15.91 -8.67 -6.05
CA ALA A 18 -15.45 -9.83 -6.78
C ALA A 18 -13.94 -10.06 -6.61
N ALA A 19 -13.13 -9.00 -6.68
CA ALA A 19 -11.70 -9.06 -6.45
C ALA A 19 -11.37 -9.55 -5.02
N ALA A 20 -12.09 -9.08 -4.00
CA ALA A 20 -11.90 -9.56 -2.63
C ALA A 20 -12.21 -11.06 -2.51
N VAL A 21 -13.33 -11.53 -3.06
CA VAL A 21 -13.69 -12.96 -3.05
C VAL A 21 -12.64 -13.79 -3.81
N LEU A 22 -12.17 -13.30 -4.96
CA LEU A 22 -11.11 -13.97 -5.71
C LEU A 22 -9.81 -14.05 -4.91
N MET A 23 -9.37 -12.94 -4.30
CA MET A 23 -8.15 -12.95 -3.47
C MET A 23 -8.28 -13.89 -2.27
N LEU A 24 -9.46 -13.96 -1.66
CA LEU A 24 -9.73 -14.92 -0.57
C LEU A 24 -9.67 -16.37 -1.07
N TYR A 25 -10.26 -16.67 -2.22
CA TYR A 25 -10.18 -18.00 -2.84
C TYR A 25 -8.74 -18.39 -3.20
N LEU A 26 -7.98 -17.46 -3.77
CA LEU A 26 -6.56 -17.67 -4.07
C LEU A 26 -5.74 -17.91 -2.80
N ALA A 27 -6.04 -17.18 -1.71
CA ALA A 27 -5.43 -17.42 -0.41
C ALA A 27 -5.78 -18.80 0.15
N SER A 28 -7.02 -19.28 0.01
CA SER A 28 -7.42 -20.61 0.50
C SER A 28 -6.79 -21.76 -0.27
N GLN A 29 -6.53 -21.58 -1.57
CA GLN A 29 -5.89 -22.59 -2.43
C GLN A 29 -4.37 -22.52 -2.44
N SER A 30 -3.79 -21.56 -1.73
CA SER A 30 -2.34 -21.32 -1.71
C SER A 30 -1.58 -22.49 -1.07
N ARG A 31 -0.50 -22.93 -1.73
CA ARG A 31 0.41 -23.99 -1.22
C ARG A 31 1.75 -23.46 -0.72
N ASP A 32 2.05 -22.20 -1.01
CA ASP A 32 3.28 -21.51 -0.63
C ASP A 32 2.93 -20.28 0.21
N LEU A 33 3.65 -20.11 1.32
CA LEU A 33 3.50 -18.99 2.25
C LEU A 33 3.63 -17.63 1.55
N ALA A 34 4.57 -17.50 0.61
CA ALA A 34 4.78 -16.23 -0.10
C ALA A 34 3.53 -15.84 -0.91
N TYR A 35 2.90 -16.83 -1.55
CA TYR A 35 1.67 -16.62 -2.32
C TYR A 35 0.47 -16.36 -1.39
N THR A 36 0.37 -17.05 -0.24
CA THR A 36 -0.65 -16.77 0.77
C THR A 36 -0.56 -15.33 1.26
N VAL A 37 0.64 -14.86 1.61
CA VAL A 37 0.85 -13.49 2.10
C VAL A 37 0.49 -12.47 1.03
N ALA A 38 0.89 -12.68 -0.23
CA ALA A 38 0.53 -11.79 -1.33
C ALA A 38 -0.98 -11.73 -1.56
N ALA A 39 -1.67 -12.88 -1.54
CA ALA A 39 -3.11 -12.95 -1.67
C ALA A 39 -3.83 -12.26 -0.50
N LEU A 40 -3.33 -12.39 0.73
CA LEU A 40 -3.87 -11.68 1.90
C LEU A 40 -3.69 -10.17 1.82
N ILE A 41 -2.54 -9.68 1.34
CA ILE A 41 -2.31 -8.25 1.11
C ILE A 41 -3.29 -7.74 0.03
N GLY A 42 -3.46 -8.49 -1.05
CA GLY A 42 -4.42 -8.17 -2.11
C GLY A 42 -5.86 -8.13 -1.60
N LEU A 43 -6.26 -9.12 -0.80
CA LEU A 43 -7.55 -9.17 -0.13
C LEU A 43 -7.78 -7.96 0.77
N LEU A 44 -6.84 -7.67 1.66
CA LEU A 44 -6.95 -6.57 2.60
C LEU A 44 -7.06 -5.23 1.87
N SER A 45 -6.26 -5.05 0.82
CA SER A 45 -6.32 -3.86 -0.05
C SER A 45 -7.68 -3.74 -0.76
N ALA A 46 -8.20 -4.84 -1.31
CA ALA A 46 -9.51 -4.86 -1.97
C ALA A 46 -10.66 -4.57 -0.99
N VAL A 47 -10.60 -5.11 0.23
CA VAL A 47 -11.59 -4.87 1.29
C VAL A 47 -11.54 -3.41 1.75
N VAL A 48 -10.36 -2.86 2.00
CA VAL A 48 -10.21 -1.45 2.39
C VAL A 48 -10.75 -0.53 1.28
N ALA A 49 -10.40 -0.81 0.03
CA ALA A 49 -10.90 -0.05 -1.12
C ALA A 49 -12.43 -0.18 -1.27
N PHE A 50 -12.98 -1.37 -1.05
CA PHE A 50 -14.43 -1.62 -1.08
C PHE A 50 -15.15 -0.82 0.00
N VAL A 51 -14.68 -0.88 1.26
CA VAL A 51 -15.24 -0.12 2.38
C VAL A 51 -15.12 1.39 2.14
N TYR A 52 -13.97 1.86 1.66
CA TYR A 52 -13.78 3.27 1.32
C TYR A 52 -14.74 3.71 0.20
N SER A 53 -14.85 2.92 -0.88
CA SER A 53 -15.76 3.19 -1.99
C SER A 53 -17.21 3.25 -1.52
N LEU A 54 -17.63 2.30 -0.67
CA LEU A 54 -18.96 2.29 -0.06
C LEU A 54 -19.23 3.55 0.76
N ARG A 55 -18.28 3.98 1.59
CA ARG A 55 -18.40 5.19 2.40
C ARG A 55 -18.40 6.48 1.60
N SER A 56 -17.78 6.46 0.42
CA SER A 56 -17.69 7.62 -0.47
C SER A 56 -18.84 7.73 -1.49
N MET A 57 -19.79 6.79 -1.48
CA MET A 57 -20.98 6.83 -2.33
C MET A 57 -21.79 8.10 -2.07
N GLY A 58 -22.28 8.73 -3.13
CA GLY A 58 -22.98 10.02 -3.08
C GLY A 58 -22.07 11.23 -3.31
N GLY A 59 -20.76 11.08 -3.13
CA GLY A 59 -19.74 12.07 -3.42
C GLY A 59 -19.76 13.30 -2.51
N HIS A 60 -18.57 13.84 -2.23
CA HIS A 60 -18.44 15.13 -1.55
C HIS A 60 -18.42 16.22 -2.63
N PRO A 61 -19.31 17.23 -2.59
CA PRO A 61 -19.26 18.33 -3.54
C PRO A 61 -17.91 19.04 -3.39
N ALA A 62 -17.19 19.20 -4.50
CA ALA A 62 -15.94 19.96 -4.50
C ALA A 62 -16.23 21.40 -4.02
N PRO A 63 -15.38 21.97 -3.16
CA PRO A 63 -15.55 23.35 -2.71
C PRO A 63 -15.55 24.27 -3.92
N LYS A 64 -16.58 25.12 -4.03
CA LYS A 64 -16.76 26.03 -5.19
C LYS A 64 -15.79 27.21 -5.18
N THR A 65 -15.15 27.47 -4.05
CA THR A 65 -14.21 28.57 -3.82
C THR A 65 -13.12 28.12 -2.82
N GLY A 66 -11.86 28.54 -3.02
CA GLY A 66 -10.72 28.19 -2.16
C GLY A 66 -9.75 27.17 -2.76
N TYR A 67 -8.63 26.92 -2.08
CA TYR A 67 -7.61 25.95 -2.49
C TYR A 67 -8.01 24.51 -2.13
N LEU A 68 -7.56 23.55 -2.94
CA LEU A 68 -7.77 22.12 -2.69
C LEU A 68 -6.67 21.57 -1.75
N ASP A 69 -6.84 21.80 -0.45
CA ASP A 69 -5.84 21.41 0.56
C ASP A 69 -5.81 19.90 0.85
N GLY A 70 -6.85 19.16 0.44
CA GLY A 70 -6.97 17.71 0.71
C GLY A 70 -5.77 16.91 0.17
N PRO A 71 -5.47 16.98 -1.14
CA PRO A 71 -4.29 16.32 -1.71
C PRO A 71 -2.97 16.78 -1.08
N VAL A 72 -2.82 18.08 -0.78
CA VAL A 72 -1.60 18.63 -0.17
C VAL A 72 -1.39 18.04 1.23
N ARG A 73 -2.44 17.99 2.06
CA ARG A 73 -2.38 17.44 3.41
C ARG A 73 -1.98 15.96 3.40
N ILE A 74 -2.58 15.17 2.51
CA ILE A 74 -2.23 13.75 2.34
C ILE A 74 -0.77 13.63 1.86
N GLY A 75 -0.37 14.44 0.88
CA GLY A 75 1.00 14.48 0.36
C GLY A 75 2.03 14.74 1.45
N VAL A 76 1.84 15.79 2.27
CA VAL A 76 2.76 16.12 3.37
C VAL A 76 2.87 14.99 4.39
N ILE A 77 1.76 14.34 4.74
CA ILE A 77 1.78 13.18 5.64
C ILE A 77 2.57 12.02 5.03
N LEU A 78 2.33 11.71 3.75
CA LEU A 78 3.06 10.65 3.05
C LEU A 78 4.54 10.97 2.91
N THR A 79 4.92 12.23 2.62
CA THR A 79 6.31 12.67 2.56
C THR A 79 7.01 12.48 3.90
N ALA A 80 6.39 12.88 5.01
CA ALA A 80 6.95 12.67 6.34
C ALA A 80 7.11 11.18 6.67
N PHE A 81 6.08 10.37 6.36
CA PHE A 81 6.12 8.93 6.56
C PHE A 81 7.26 8.27 5.77
N TRP A 82 7.34 8.50 4.47
CA TRP A 82 8.39 7.92 3.62
C TRP A 82 9.78 8.46 3.95
N GLY A 83 9.90 9.73 4.34
CA GLY A 83 11.16 10.29 4.84
C GLY A 83 11.68 9.51 6.06
N VAL A 84 10.81 9.24 7.04
CA VAL A 84 11.18 8.43 8.22
C VAL A 84 11.57 7.01 7.81
N VAL A 85 10.76 6.33 6.98
CA VAL A 85 11.06 4.97 6.53
C VAL A 85 12.39 4.90 5.77
N GLY A 86 12.61 5.83 4.84
CA GLY A 86 13.81 5.92 4.04
C GLY A 86 15.07 6.13 4.89
N PHE A 87 15.03 7.05 5.85
CA PHE A 87 16.16 7.28 6.77
C PHE A 87 16.40 6.12 7.74
N LEU A 88 15.34 5.45 8.22
CA LEU A 88 15.48 4.27 9.06
C LEU A 88 16.17 3.13 8.32
N VAL A 89 15.72 2.81 7.09
CA VAL A 89 16.37 1.77 6.26
C VAL A 89 17.79 2.19 5.90
N GLY A 90 18.03 3.48 5.60
CA GLY A 90 19.36 4.04 5.33
C GLY A 90 20.32 3.85 6.52
N THR A 91 19.84 4.15 7.72
CA THR A 91 20.60 3.96 8.97
C THR A 91 20.87 2.47 9.21
N TRP A 92 19.90 1.60 8.95
CA TRP A 92 20.07 0.15 9.08
C TRP A 92 21.14 -0.40 8.12
N ILE A 93 21.11 -0.02 6.84
CA ILE A 93 22.13 -0.48 5.88
C ILE A 93 23.53 0.09 6.18
N ALA A 94 23.62 1.27 6.81
CA ALA A 94 24.89 1.80 7.30
C ALA A 94 25.43 0.94 8.45
N PHE A 95 24.57 0.48 9.36
CA PHE A 95 24.96 -0.48 10.40
C PHE A 95 25.40 -1.83 9.85
N LEU A 96 24.78 -2.32 8.75
CA LEU A 96 25.23 -3.54 8.08
C LEU A 96 26.66 -3.43 7.53
N LEU A 97 27.11 -2.23 7.13
CA LEU A 97 28.49 -2.00 6.70
C LEU A 97 29.45 -1.90 7.89
N ALA A 98 29.03 -1.29 8.99
CA ALA A 98 29.86 -1.15 10.19
C ALA A 98 30.00 -2.47 10.96
N PHE A 99 28.94 -3.26 11.03
CA PHE A 99 28.86 -4.53 11.76
C PHE A 99 28.26 -5.62 10.88
N PRO A 100 29.10 -6.37 10.13
CA PRO A 100 28.64 -7.42 9.23
C PRO A 100 27.80 -8.51 9.91
N ASN A 101 28.00 -8.73 11.21
CA ASN A 101 27.25 -9.71 12.02
C ASN A 101 25.76 -9.39 12.15
N LEU A 102 25.32 -8.17 11.84
CA LEU A 102 23.90 -7.80 11.82
C LEU A 102 23.16 -8.33 10.59
N ASN A 103 23.88 -8.91 9.62
CA ASN A 103 23.28 -9.57 8.45
C ASN A 103 22.91 -11.02 8.80
N PHE A 104 21.73 -11.19 9.40
CA PHE A 104 21.29 -12.50 9.87
C PHE A 104 21.08 -13.50 8.72
N GLU A 105 21.62 -14.71 8.87
CA GLU A 105 21.51 -15.79 7.88
C GLU A 105 20.04 -16.15 7.56
N TRP A 106 19.18 -16.21 8.57
CA TRP A 106 17.75 -16.50 8.40
C TRP A 106 16.98 -15.37 7.68
N ALA A 107 17.50 -14.14 7.70
CA ALA A 107 16.87 -12.97 7.13
C ALA A 107 17.46 -12.55 5.78
N GLN A 108 18.43 -13.31 5.24
CA GLN A 108 19.08 -12.99 3.97
C GLN A 108 18.09 -12.82 2.80
N GLY A 109 16.96 -13.53 2.86
CA GLY A 109 15.89 -13.43 1.87
C GLY A 109 15.26 -12.03 1.77
N PHE A 110 15.29 -11.19 2.80
CA PHE A 110 14.57 -9.90 2.80
C PHE A 110 15.31 -8.74 3.49
N LEU A 111 16.20 -8.99 4.45
CA LEU A 111 16.99 -7.97 5.16
C LEU A 111 18.47 -7.91 4.76
N ASN A 112 18.88 -8.56 3.67
CA ASN A 112 20.25 -8.46 3.20
C ASN A 112 20.55 -7.07 2.59
N PHE A 113 21.78 -6.59 2.78
CA PHE A 113 22.29 -5.33 2.24
C PHE A 113 22.00 -5.15 0.75
N GLY A 114 22.18 -6.21 -0.05
CA GLY A 114 21.93 -6.18 -1.50
C GLY A 114 20.48 -5.83 -1.89
N ARG A 115 19.50 -6.23 -1.06
CA ARG A 115 18.06 -5.96 -1.29
C ARG A 115 17.59 -4.66 -0.63
N LEU A 116 18.14 -4.32 0.53
CA LEU A 116 17.75 -3.12 1.27
C LEU A 116 18.30 -1.82 0.66
N ARG A 117 19.40 -1.86 -0.08
CA ARG A 117 19.93 -0.68 -0.78
C ARG A 117 18.93 -0.12 -1.82
N PRO A 118 18.46 -0.90 -2.82
CA PRO A 118 17.42 -0.42 -3.73
C PRO A 118 16.16 0.07 -3.01
N LEU A 119 15.75 -0.62 -1.93
CA LEU A 119 14.61 -0.23 -1.10
C LEU A 119 14.81 1.15 -0.46
N HIS A 120 15.99 1.42 0.12
CA HIS A 120 16.34 2.73 0.68
C HIS A 120 16.27 3.82 -0.39
N THR A 121 16.91 3.60 -1.54
CA THR A 121 16.90 4.58 -2.63
C THR A 121 15.49 4.87 -3.14
N SER A 122 14.66 3.85 -3.37
CA SER A 122 13.27 4.05 -3.83
C SER A 122 12.33 4.63 -2.77
N ALA A 123 12.67 4.52 -1.49
CA ALA A 123 11.87 5.09 -0.40
C ALA A 123 12.23 6.56 -0.11
N VAL A 124 13.47 6.97 -0.38
CA VAL A 124 13.96 8.34 -0.13
C VAL A 124 13.73 9.28 -1.32
N ILE A 125 13.82 8.76 -2.55
CA ILE A 125 13.61 9.51 -3.80
C ILE A 125 12.13 9.48 -4.18
#